data_AF-A0A5M3MI36-F1
#
_entry.id   AF-A0A5M3MI36-F1
#
_cell.length_a   1.000
_cell.length_b   1.000
_cell.length_c   1.000
_cell.angle_alpha   90.00
_cell.angle_beta   90.00
_cell.angle_gamma   90.00
#
_symmetry.space_group_name_H-M   'P 1'
#
loop_
_entity.id
_entity.type
_entity.pdbx_description
1 polymer ?
#
loop_
_entity_poly.entity_id
_entity_poly.type
_entity_poly.pdbx_seq_one_letter_code
_entity_poly.pdbx_strand_id
1 'polypeptide(L)'
;REELKKEGTGERRMGFRKVCIAVEKDYLNETGEHVTINPKTVCSRYNGTPSLHETRANQSLITPEEDKVIIDTLNECARQGFPWTHARLAEIANNIVR
;
A
#
# COMPACT_ATOMS: atom_id res chain seq x y z
N ARG A 1 -30.36 -7.45 -7.64
CA ARG A 1 -29.54 -6.25 -7.90
C ARG A 1 -29.88 -5.27 -6.80
N GLU A 2 -29.05 -5.23 -5.76
CA GLU A 2 -29.32 -4.47 -4.55
C GLU A 2 -28.69 -3.08 -4.73
N GLU A 3 -29.56 -2.10 -5.00
CA GLU A 3 -29.18 -0.71 -5.14
C GLU A 3 -28.85 -0.14 -3.75
N LEU A 4 -27.57 0.15 -3.52
CA LEU A 4 -27.10 0.85 -2.32
C LEU A 4 -27.81 2.21 -2.22
N LYS A 5 -28.75 2.29 -1.26
CA LYS A 5 -29.48 3.49 -0.89
C LYS A 5 -28.49 4.65 -0.61
N LYS A 6 -28.64 5.74 -1.37
CA LYS A 6 -28.09 7.05 -1.02
C LYS A 6 -28.82 7.56 0.21
N GLU A 7 -28.25 7.35 1.39
CA GLU A 7 -28.65 8.09 2.57
C GLU A 7 -28.10 9.51 2.48
N GLY A 8 -29.01 10.47 2.32
CA GLY A 8 -28.74 11.88 2.40
C GLY A 8 -28.96 12.37 3.83
N THR A 9 -27.89 12.77 4.50
CA THR A 9 -27.94 13.80 5.55
C THR A 9 -27.69 15.15 4.87
N GLY A 10 -28.50 16.16 5.20
CA GLY A 10 -28.51 17.50 4.60
C GLY A 10 -27.28 18.37 4.89
N GLU A 11 -26.14 17.74 5.14
CA GLU A 11 -24.86 18.42 5.30
C GLU A 11 -24.26 18.65 3.91
N ARG A 12 -23.85 19.89 3.64
CA ARG A 12 -23.15 20.23 2.40
C ARG A 12 -21.92 19.34 2.27
N ARG A 13 -21.96 18.38 1.34
CA ARG A 13 -20.82 17.50 1.04
C ARG A 13 -19.59 18.37 0.79
N MET A 14 -18.56 18.18 1.61
CA MET A 14 -17.29 18.87 1.41
C MET A 14 -16.62 18.34 0.15
N GLY A 15 -16.08 19.24 -0.66
CA GLY A 15 -15.27 18.83 -1.81
C GLY A 15 -13.97 18.17 -1.35
N PHE A 16 -13.48 17.19 -2.11
CA PHE A 16 -12.27 16.41 -1.77
C PHE A 16 -11.06 17.27 -1.37
N ARG A 17 -10.86 18.41 -2.04
CA ARG A 17 -9.77 19.35 -1.70
C ARG A 17 -9.90 19.92 -0.29
N LYS A 18 -11.13 20.27 0.15
CA LYS A 18 -11.37 20.77 1.50
C LYS A 18 -11.11 19.69 2.54
N VAL A 19 -11.51 18.46 2.24
CA VAL A 19 -11.24 17.31 3.11
C VAL A 19 -9.73 17.08 3.25
N CYS A 20 -8.97 17.10 2.15
CA CYS A 20 -7.52 16.94 2.20
C CYS A 20 -6.87 18.01 3.08
N ILE A 21 -7.20 19.29 2.88
CA ILE A 21 -6.64 20.39 3.68
C ILE A 21 -6.99 20.25 5.17
N ALA A 22 -8.22 19.84 5.49
CA ALA A 22 -8.62 19.61 6.88
C ALA A 22 -7.77 18.52 7.52
N VAL A 23 -7.64 17.36 6.85
CA VAL A 23 -6.86 16.23 7.35
C VAL A 23 -5.37 16.54 7.45
N GLU A 24 -4.78 17.24 6.46
CA GLU A 24 -3.38 17.68 6.51
C GLU A 24 -3.12 18.60 7.72
N LYS A 25 -4.06 19.51 8.00
CA LYS A 25 -3.98 20.41 9.14
C LYS A 25 -4.11 19.65 10.47
N ASP A 26 -5.05 18.71 10.56
CA ASP A 26 -5.25 17.90 11.76
C ASP A 26 -3.99 17.05 12.03
N TYR A 27 -3.43 16.42 11.00
CA TYR A 27 -2.18 15.66 11.09
C TYR A 27 -1.00 16.53 11.55
N LEU A 28 -0.88 17.75 11.03
CA LEU A 28 0.15 18.70 11.46
C LEU A 28 -0.02 19.10 12.92
N ASN A 29 -1.26 19.31 13.38
CA ASN A 29 -1.53 19.66 14.78
C ASN A 29 -1.20 18.51 15.74
N GLU A 30 -1.43 17.27 15.30
CA GLU A 30 -1.22 16.07 16.13
C GLU A 30 0.24 15.61 16.16
N THR A 31 0.91 15.60 15.01
CA THR A 31 2.25 15.03 14.87
C THR A 31 3.36 16.08 14.79
N GLY A 32 3.02 17.33 14.47
CA GLY A 32 3.99 18.38 14.15
C GLY A 32 4.62 18.24 12.76
N GLU A 33 4.26 17.22 11.99
CA GLU A 33 4.78 16.97 10.65
C GLU A 33 3.79 17.37 9.56
N HIS A 34 4.32 17.90 8.45
CA HIS A 34 3.49 18.25 7.31
C HIS A 34 3.38 17.08 6.33
N VAL A 35 2.15 16.68 6.01
CA VAL A 35 1.84 15.72 4.96
C VAL A 35 1.09 16.41 3.82
N THR A 36 1.26 15.93 2.59
CA THR A 36 0.50 16.40 1.43
C THR A 36 -0.33 15.26 0.88
N ILE A 37 -1.64 15.46 0.80
CA ILE A 37 -2.64 14.51 0.34
C ILE A 37 -3.17 14.97 -1.01
N ASN A 38 -2.99 14.13 -2.04
CA ASN A 38 -3.48 14.45 -3.38
C ASN A 38 -5.01 14.25 -3.47
N PRO A 39 -5.81 15.31 -3.75
CA PRO A 39 -7.27 15.19 -3.82
C PRO A 39 -7.77 14.25 -4.92
N LYS A 40 -7.01 14.08 -6.01
CA LYS A 40 -7.35 13.16 -7.10
C LYS A 40 -7.24 11.72 -6.61
N THR A 41 -6.18 11.39 -5.86
CA THR A 41 -6.00 10.07 -5.25
C THR A 41 -7.14 9.77 -4.28
N VAL A 42 -7.54 10.73 -3.44
CA VAL A 42 -8.67 10.56 -2.52
C VAL A 42 -9.98 10.32 -3.28
N CYS A 43 -10.23 11.08 -4.35
CA CYS A 43 -11.41 10.87 -5.19
C CYS A 43 -11.41 9.48 -5.85
N SER A 44 -10.29 9.06 -6.45
CA SER A 44 -10.16 7.73 -7.05
C SER A 44 -10.38 6.61 -6.03
N ARG A 45 -9.79 6.72 -4.83
CA ARG A 45 -9.99 5.76 -3.73
C ARG A 45 -11.44 5.72 -3.26
N TYR A 46 -12.07 6.88 -3.08
CA TYR A 46 -13.49 6.97 -2.73
C TYR A 46 -14.40 6.31 -3.78
N ASN A 47 -14.04 6.41 -5.06
CA ASN A 47 -14.75 5.77 -6.17
C ASN A 47 -14.40 4.28 -6.34
N GLY A 48 -13.68 3.67 -5.41
CA GLY A 48 -13.36 2.23 -5.42
C GLY A 48 -12.14 1.84 -6.26
N THR A 49 -11.29 2.80 -6.67
CA THR A 49 -10.00 2.45 -7.28
C THR A 49 -9.10 1.80 -6.22
N PRO A 50 -8.56 0.59 -6.46
CA PRO A 50 -7.66 -0.04 -5.51
C PRO A 50 -6.35 0.75 -5.37
N SER A 51 -5.70 0.64 -4.22
CA SER A 51 -4.41 1.25 -4.00
C SER A 51 -3.35 0.47 -4.77
N LEU A 52 -2.18 1.08 -4.97
CA LEU A 52 -1.05 0.37 -5.56
C LEU A 52 -0.66 -0.86 -4.73
N HIS A 53 -0.73 -0.76 -3.39
CA HIS A 53 -0.47 -1.88 -2.49
C HIS A 53 -1.50 -2.99 -2.63
N GLU A 54 -2.80 -2.66 -2.67
CA GLU A 54 -3.86 -3.65 -2.88
C GLU A 54 -3.72 -4.33 -4.25
N THR A 55 -3.42 -3.56 -5.28
CA THR A 55 -3.23 -4.07 -6.64
C THR A 55 -2.02 -5.01 -6.70
N ARG A 56 -0.90 -4.62 -6.08
CA ARG A 56 0.32 -5.44 -6.01
C ARG A 56 0.12 -6.70 -5.16
N ALA A 57 -0.61 -6.61 -4.06
CA ALA A 57 -0.94 -7.77 -3.23
C ALA A 57 -1.76 -8.79 -4.03
N ASN A 58 -2.75 -8.33 -4.80
CA ASN A 58 -3.55 -9.19 -5.68
C ASN A 58 -2.74 -9.81 -6.83
N GLN A 59 -1.65 -9.16 -7.24
CA GLN A 59 -0.74 -9.62 -8.29
C GLN A 59 0.48 -10.37 -7.73
N SER A 60 0.54 -10.58 -6.41
CA SER A 60 1.70 -11.22 -5.79
C SER A 60 1.83 -12.65 -6.29
N LEU A 61 3.02 -12.98 -6.79
CA LEU A 61 3.37 -14.34 -7.22
C LEU A 61 3.82 -15.23 -6.05
N ILE A 62 4.00 -14.64 -4.88
CA ILE A 62 4.49 -15.30 -3.67
C ILE A 62 3.54 -15.04 -2.52
N THR A 63 3.39 -16.04 -1.67
CA THR A 63 2.65 -15.93 -0.41
C THR A 63 3.45 -15.11 0.61
N PRO A 64 2.78 -14.50 1.61
CA PRO A 64 3.47 -13.79 2.70
C PRO A 64 4.48 -14.68 3.45
N GLU A 65 4.17 -15.98 3.56
CA GLU A 65 5.05 -16.97 4.16
C GLU A 65 6.32 -17.21 3.31
N GLU A 66 6.17 -17.35 2.00
CA GLU A 66 7.31 -17.49 1.07
C GLU A 66 8.18 -16.23 1.05
N ASP A 67 7.58 -15.04 1.02
CA ASP A 67 8.30 -13.77 1.06
C ASP A 67 9.20 -13.67 2.31
N LYS A 68 8.65 -14.07 3.47
CA LYS A 68 9.41 -14.12 4.73
C LYS A 68 10.61 -15.06 4.65
N VAL A 69 10.43 -16.27 4.12
CA VAL A 69 11.51 -17.27 4.00
C VAL A 69 12.59 -16.78 3.02
N ILE A 70 12.21 -16.13 1.92
CA ILE A 70 13.15 -15.52 0.96
C ILE A 70 13.99 -14.46 1.66
N ILE A 71 13.35 -13.51 2.37
CA ILE A 71 14.04 -12.43 3.09
C ILE A 71 15.00 -12.97 4.14
N ASP A 72 14.57 -13.94 4.95
CA ASP A 72 15.41 -14.55 5.99
C ASP A 72 16.63 -15.25 5.39
N THR A 73 16.45 -15.98 4.29
CA THR A 73 17.53 -16.64 3.55
C THR A 73 18.52 -15.63 2.97
N LEU A 74 18.01 -14.54 2.39
CA LEU A 74 18.86 -13.48 1.84
C LEU A 74 19.67 -12.75 2.90
N ASN A 75 19.07 -12.51 4.07
CA ASN A 75 19.76 -11.92 5.21
C ASN A 75 20.85 -12.84 5.75
N GLU A 76 20.61 -14.15 5.80
CA GLU A 76 21.64 -15.14 6.15
C GLU A 76 22.79 -15.13 5.14
N CYS A 77 22.48 -15.17 3.84
CA CYS A 77 23.50 -15.10 2.79
C CYS A 77 24.32 -13.81 2.88
N ALA A 78 23.67 -12.67 3.13
CA ALA A 78 24.33 -11.38 3.28
C ALA A 78 25.29 -11.37 4.49
N ARG A 79 24.85 -11.92 5.63
CA ARG A 79 25.68 -12.05 6.85
C ARG A 79 26.90 -12.94 6.63
N GLN A 80 26.79 -13.93 5.75
CA GLN A 80 27.89 -14.81 5.36
C GLN A 80 28.83 -14.18 4.31
N GLY A 81 28.56 -12.94 3.87
CA GLY A 81 29.39 -12.21 2.91
C GLY A 81 29.16 -12.62 1.46
N PHE A 82 28.07 -13.34 1.16
CA PHE A 82 27.73 -13.67 -0.22
C PHE A 82 27.20 -12.45 -0.97
N PRO A 83 27.67 -12.20 -2.20
CA PRO A 83 27.20 -11.09 -3.00
C PRO A 83 25.75 -11.30 -3.45
N TRP A 84 24.97 -10.23 -3.42
CA TRP A 84 23.63 -10.19 -3.98
C TRP A 84 23.71 -10.01 -5.49
N THR A 85 23.60 -11.12 -6.21
CA THR A 85 23.42 -11.11 -7.66
C THR A 85 21.97 -11.46 -8.00
N HIS A 86 21.48 -10.94 -9.12
CA HIS A 86 20.15 -11.31 -9.62
C HIS A 86 20.00 -12.83 -9.79
N ALA A 87 21.07 -13.52 -10.22
CA ALA A 87 21.07 -14.98 -10.38
C ALA A 87 20.81 -15.70 -9.06
N ARG A 88 21.45 -15.28 -7.96
CA ARG A 88 21.28 -15.89 -6.64
C ARG A 88 19.92 -15.58 -6.03
N LEU A 89 19.39 -14.38 -6.24
CA LEU A 89 18.03 -14.02 -5.87
C LEU A 89 17.02 -14.94 -6.56
N ALA A 90 17.17 -15.13 -7.87
CA ALA A 90 16.30 -16.01 -8.65
C ALA A 90 16.41 -17.48 -8.21
N GLU A 91 17.61 -17.97 -7.91
CA GLU A 91 17.83 -19.32 -7.39
C GLU A 91 17.11 -19.54 -6.05
N ILE A 92 17.30 -18.62 -5.10
CA ILE A 92 16.65 -18.69 -3.78
C ILE A 92 15.13 -18.62 -3.92
N ALA A 93 14.62 -17.69 -4.73
CA ALA A 93 13.19 -17.56 -4.98
C ALA A 93 12.61 -18.82 -5.63
N ASN A 94 13.22 -19.36 -6.69
CA ASN A 94 12.75 -20.57 -7.37
C ASN A 94 12.81 -21.83 -6.48
N ASN A 95 13.70 -21.88 -5.49
CA ASN A 95 13.77 -22.99 -4.54
C ASN A 95 12.69 -22.92 -3.45
N ILE A 96 12.11 -21.73 -3.21
CA ILE A 96 11.13 -21.48 -2.15
C ILE A 96 9.71 -21.45 -2.72
N VAL A 97 9.53 -20.77 -3.85
CA VAL A 97 8.24 -20.62 -4.53
C VAL A 97 7.85 -21.96 -5.18
N ARG A 98 6.63 -22.44 -4.88
CA ARG A 98 6.08 -23.69 -5.42
C ARG A 98 5.38 -23.56 -6.77
#